data_AF-A0A924XMI0-F1
#
_entry.id   AF-A0A924XMI0-F1
#
_cell.length_a   1.000
_cell.length_b   1.000
_cell.length_c   1.000
_cell.angle_alpha   90.00
_cell.angle_beta   90.00
_cell.angle_gamma   90.00
#
_symmetry.space_group_name_H-M   'P 1'
#
loop_
_entity.id
_entity.type
_entity.pdbx_description
1 polymer ?
#
loop_
_entity_poly.entity_id
_entity_poly.type
_entity_poly.pdbx_seq_one_letter_code
_entity_poly.pdbx_strand_id
1 'polypeptide(L)' 'SQIRGAFHDYKNVDGARLMPTFNPAYLLRDPTKKREVWEDMKSVRAALTELDAINKKI' A
#
# COMPACT_ATOMS: atom_id res chain seq x y z
N SER A 1 -11.64 9.19 1.94
CA SER A 1 -11.62 7.80 2.44
C SER A 1 -10.85 7.73 3.74
N GLN A 2 -11.51 7.32 4.83
CA GLN A 2 -10.89 7.20 6.16
C GLN A 2 -10.01 5.95 6.35
N ILE A 3 -10.07 4.98 5.43
CA ILE A 3 -9.38 3.67 5.53
C ILE A 3 -7.96 3.64 4.90
N ARG A 4 -7.54 4.78 4.36
CA ARG A 4 -6.37 4.91 3.48
C ARG A 4 -5.06 4.85 4.28
N GLY A 5 -3.96 4.41 3.66
CA GLY A 5 -2.62 4.55 4.23
C GLY A 5 -2.33 3.64 5.44
N ALA A 6 -3.22 2.68 5.70
CA ALA A 6 -3.02 1.62 6.67
C ALA A 6 -3.10 0.27 5.96
N PHE A 7 -2.26 -0.68 6.39
CA PHE A 7 -2.37 -2.06 5.93
C PHE A 7 -3.57 -2.74 6.59
N HIS A 8 -4.29 -3.53 5.81
CA HIS A 8 -5.40 -4.36 6.28
C HIS A 8 -5.20 -5.79 5.78
N ASP A 9 -5.71 -6.76 6.51
CA ASP A 9 -5.69 -8.14 6.06
C ASP A 9 -6.75 -8.37 4.99
N TYR A 10 -6.33 -8.96 3.87
CA TYR A 10 -7.26 -9.29 2.80
C TYR A 10 -8.04 -10.54 3.16
N LYS A 11 -9.36 -10.39 3.32
CA LYS A 11 -10.24 -11.51 3.69
C LYS A 11 -10.13 -12.62 2.64
N ASN A 12 -9.91 -13.85 3.11
CA ASN A 12 -9.82 -15.09 2.33
C ASN A 12 -8.49 -15.39 1.64
N VAL A 13 -7.41 -14.66 1.94
CA VAL A 13 -6.05 -15.04 1.51
C VAL A 13 -5.08 -14.87 2.68
N ASP A 14 -4.63 -15.99 3.24
CA ASP A 14 -3.69 -15.98 4.36
C ASP A 14 -2.36 -15.35 3.94
N GLY A 15 -1.88 -14.40 4.74
CA GLY A 15 -0.64 -13.66 4.48
C GLY A 15 -0.76 -12.51 3.47
N ALA A 16 -1.93 -12.27 2.87
CA ALA A 16 -2.12 -11.14 1.95
C ALA A 16 -2.43 -9.84 2.69
N ARG A 17 -1.54 -8.86 2.55
CA ARG A 17 -1.69 -7.49 3.09
C ARG A 17 -2.21 -6.54 2.02
N LEU A 18 -3.28 -5.82 2.32
CA LEU A 18 -3.91 -4.83 1.45
C LEU A 18 -3.53 -3.40 1.88
N MET A 19 -3.16 -2.54 0.93
CA MET A 19 -2.96 -1.10 1.14
C MET A 19 -3.98 -0.30 0.30
N PRO A 20 -5.09 0.18 0.90
CA PRO A 20 -6.03 1.04 0.22
C PRO A 20 -5.40 2.40 -0.12
N THR A 21 -5.47 2.79 -1.38
CA THR A 21 -5.02 4.11 -1.88
C THR A 21 -6.07 4.74 -2.81
N PHE A 22 -5.77 5.91 -3.37
CA PHE A 22 -6.66 6.57 -4.32
C PHE A 22 -6.52 5.96 -5.72
N ASN A 23 -7.63 5.91 -6.44
CA ASN A 23 -7.63 5.53 -7.85
C ASN A 23 -6.80 6.56 -8.66
N PRO A 24 -5.92 6.13 -9.59
CA PRO A 24 -5.16 7.04 -10.45
C PRO A 24 -6.01 8.10 -11.17
N ALA A 25 -7.22 7.75 -11.62
CA ALA A 25 -8.14 8.69 -12.27
C ALA A 25 -8.60 9.82 -11.32
N TYR A 26 -8.63 9.59 -10.01
CA TYR A 26 -8.93 10.62 -9.01
C TYR A 26 -7.81 11.67 -8.94
N LEU A 27 -6.55 11.26 -9.12
CA LEU A 27 -5.40 12.17 -9.10
C LEU A 27 -5.32 13.10 -10.31
N LEU A 28 -5.98 12.73 -11.41
CA LEU A 28 -6.12 13.60 -12.58
C LEU A 28 -7.06 14.78 -12.29
N ARG A 29 -8.04 14.58 -11.39
CA ARG A 29 -9.00 15.60 -10.98
C ARG A 29 -8.46 16.46 -9.83
N ASP A 30 -7.72 15.85 -8.91
CA ASP A 30 -7.05 16.55 -7.80
C ASP A 30 -5.58 16.09 -7.66
N PRO A 31 -4.63 16.87 -8.22
CA PRO A 31 -3.21 16.53 -8.16
C PRO A 31 -2.59 16.71 -6.76
N THR A 32 -3.24 17.42 -5.83
CA THR A 32 -2.71 17.63 -4.46
C THR A 32 -2.57 16.31 -3.70
N LYS A 33 -3.37 15.30 -4.10
CA LYS A 33 -3.43 13.98 -3.51
C LYS A 33 -2.31 13.04 -3.93
N LYS A 34 -1.45 13.44 -4.89
CA LYS A 34 -0.28 12.66 -5.31
C LYS A 34 0.70 12.39 -4.18
N ARG A 35 0.90 13.37 -3.28
CA ARG A 35 1.79 13.20 -2.12
C ARG A 35 1.31 12.06 -1.23
N GLU A 36 0.02 12.02 -0.95
CA GLU A 36 -0.59 10.98 -0.10
C GLU A 36 -0.44 9.59 -0.74
N VAL A 37 -0.68 9.47 -2.05
CA VAL A 37 -0.45 8.20 -2.77
C VAL A 37 1.01 7.78 -2.78
N TRP A 38 1.93 8.73 -2.90
CA TRP A 38 3.36 8.44 -2.86
C TRP A 38 3.81 7.86 -1.50
N GLU A 39 3.27 8.37 -0.39
CA GLU A 39 3.53 7.82 0.95
C GLU A 39 3.01 6.38 1.08
N ASP A 40 1.82 6.08 0.54
CA ASP A 40 1.29 4.71 0.52
C ASP A 40 2.23 3.76 -0.25
N MET A 41 2.69 4.19 -1.44
CA MET A 41 3.56 3.35 -2.29
C MET A 41 4.92 3.09 -1.65
N LYS A 42 5.49 4.08 -0.95
CA LYS A 42 6.71 3.87 -0.15
C LYS A 42 6.51 2.82 0.93
N SER A 43 5.35 2.84 1.59
CA SER A 43 4.99 1.86 2.63
C SER A 43 4.86 0.45 2.03
N VAL A 44 4.23 0.31 0.85
CA VAL A 44 4.17 -0.97 0.11
C VAL A 44 5.57 -1.49 -0.23
N ARG A 45 6.45 -0.63 -0.75
CA ARG A 45 7.83 -1.01 -1.06
C ARG A 45 8.60 -1.49 0.17
N ALA A 46 8.44 -0.80 1.30
CA ALA A 46 9.08 -1.20 2.56
C ALA A 46 8.59 -2.59 3.01
N ALA A 47 7.28 -2.84 2.96
CA ALA A 47 6.71 -4.13 3.30
C ALA A 47 7.21 -5.27 2.39
N LEU A 48 7.33 -5.02 1.08
CA LEU A 48 7.90 -6.00 0.15
C LEU A 48 9.37 -6.31 0.48
N THR A 49 10.16 -5.28 0.77
CA THR A 49 11.58 -5.44 1.13
C THR A 49 11.76 -6.26 2.40
N GLU A 50 10.89 -6.06 3.39
CA GLU A 50 10.86 -6.83 4.64
C GLU A 50 10.53 -8.30 4.38
N LEU A 51 9.50 -8.58 3.58
CA LEU A 51 9.11 -9.95 3.20
C LEU A 51 10.23 -10.66 2.43
N ASP A 52 10.89 -9.97 1.49
CA ASP A 52 12.03 -10.52 0.75
C ASP A 52 13.21 -10.85 1.69
N ALA A 53 13.47 -10.01 2.70
CA ALA A 53 14.51 -10.25 3.68
C ALA A 53 14.20 -11.46 4.58
N ILE A 54 12.93 -11.70 4.90
CA ILE A 54 12.49 -12.89 5.63
C ILE A 54 12.69 -14.14 4.76
N ASN A 55 12.21 -14.11 3.52
CA ASN A 55 12.31 -15.25 2.60
C ASN A 55 13.75 -15.66 2.28
N LYS A 56 14.71 -14.73 2.32
CA LYS A 56 16.15 -15.02 2.12
C LYS A 56 16.85 -15.61 3.35
N LYS A 57 16.24 -15.51 4.53
CA LYS A 57 16.80 -16.04 5.80
C LYS A 57 16.33 -17.46 6.13
N ILE A 58 15.32 -17.94 5.42
CA ILE A 58 14.78 -19.30 5.46
C ILE A 58 15.49 -20.12 4.38
#